data_AF-A0A661NDX5-F1
#
_entry.id   AF-A0A661NDX5-F1
#
_cell.length_a   1.000
_cell.length_b   1.000
_cell.length_c   1.000
_cell.angle_alpha   90.00
_cell.angle_beta   90.00
_cell.angle_gamma   90.00
#
_symmetry.space_group_name_H-M   'P 1'
#
loop_
_entity.id
_entity.type
_entity.pdbx_description
1 polymer ?
#
loop_
_entity_poly.entity_id
_entity_poly.type
_entity_poly.pdbx_seq_one_letter_code
_entity_poly.pdbx_strand_id
1 'polypeptide(L)'
;MNHSTNTPLSSALILVLALPLAGSLAACGGSQSTAEADPHAGHEGHAGHEGHAGHEGHAGHGGHDHSSPEALEPLMRDLYAKMVEIRAALVEDDSESIAAPAHAVAVACDDQNVHEFDPEQFGPRFAEIDVLLHSASAELSTAATAGDLAQSRELYGTLLTHCGDCHAQAPTAQEVDLTALALP
;
A
#
# COMPACT_ATOMS: atom_id res chain seq x y z
N MET A 1 -47.85 -17.95 -27.22
CA MET A 1 -48.18 -17.64 -25.81
C MET A 1 -47.27 -16.51 -25.40
N ASN A 2 -47.89 -15.34 -25.23
CA ASN A 2 -47.23 -14.07 -24.90
C ASN A 2 -46.88 -14.07 -23.41
N HIS A 3 -45.68 -13.64 -23.03
CA HIS A 3 -45.47 -12.82 -21.84
C HIS A 3 -44.27 -11.90 -22.02
N SER A 4 -44.61 -10.65 -22.33
CA SER A 4 -43.80 -9.45 -22.17
C SER A 4 -44.22 -8.80 -20.86
N THR A 5 -43.28 -8.29 -20.05
CA THR A 5 -43.34 -7.07 -19.18
C THR A 5 -42.17 -7.10 -18.19
N ASN A 6 -41.15 -6.27 -18.38
CA ASN A 6 -41.00 -4.92 -17.79
C ASN A 6 -40.66 -4.94 -16.30
N THR A 7 -39.44 -4.52 -15.96
CA THR A 7 -39.07 -4.00 -14.64
C THR A 7 -38.48 -2.59 -14.79
N PRO A 8 -38.84 -1.63 -13.91
CA PRO A 8 -38.58 -0.21 -14.10
C PRO A 8 -37.18 0.23 -13.63
N LEU A 9 -36.62 1.16 -14.41
CA LEU A 9 -35.55 2.08 -14.00
C LEU A 9 -36.06 2.98 -12.86
N SER A 10 -35.53 2.82 -11.65
CA SER A 10 -35.68 3.82 -10.59
C SER A 10 -34.49 4.75 -10.59
N SER A 11 -34.71 5.94 -11.13
CA SER A 11 -33.89 7.13 -10.94
C SER A 11 -33.83 7.50 -9.45
N ALA A 12 -32.65 7.44 -8.85
CA ALA A 12 -32.36 8.10 -7.59
C ALA A 12 -31.43 9.28 -7.87
N LEU A 13 -32.04 10.46 -7.97
CA LEU A 13 -31.42 11.77 -8.04
C LEU A 13 -30.78 12.07 -6.67
N ILE A 14 -29.45 11.95 -6.53
CA ILE A 14 -28.74 12.37 -5.32
C ILE A 14 -28.24 13.80 -5.53
N LEU A 15 -28.93 14.72 -4.87
CA LEU A 15 -28.61 16.13 -4.70
C LEU A 15 -27.51 16.25 -3.62
N VAL A 16 -26.25 16.44 -4.00
CA VAL A 16 -25.19 16.79 -3.03
C VAL A 16 -25.07 18.30 -2.94
N LEU A 17 -25.36 18.78 -1.74
CA LEU A 17 -25.31 20.17 -1.29
C LEU A 17 -23.90 20.74 -1.37
N ALA A 18 -23.78 21.94 -1.93
CA ALA A 18 -22.63 22.81 -1.77
C ALA A 18 -22.51 23.24 -0.30
N LEU A 19 -21.35 22.97 0.33
CA LEU A 19 -20.97 23.60 1.59
C LEU A 19 -19.93 24.72 1.38
N PRO A 20 -20.01 25.80 2.17
CA PRO A 20 -19.29 27.05 1.92
C PRO A 20 -17.84 27.06 2.42
N LEU A 21 -17.02 27.80 1.69
CA LEU A 21 -15.73 28.35 2.13
C LEU A 21 -15.90 29.21 3.40
N ALA A 22 -15.22 28.83 4.47
CA ALA A 22 -14.74 29.70 5.55
C ALA A 22 -13.35 29.14 5.93
N GLY A 23 -12.23 29.85 5.85
CA GLY A 23 -11.99 31.25 6.16
C GLY A 23 -11.60 31.37 7.64
N SER A 24 -10.30 31.23 7.95
CA SER A 24 -9.74 31.77 9.19
C SER A 24 -8.25 32.10 9.06
N LEU A 25 -7.95 33.31 9.51
CA LEU A 25 -6.70 34.05 9.43
C LEU A 25 -5.74 33.68 10.58
N ALA A 26 -4.45 33.77 10.27
CA ALA A 26 -3.36 34.35 11.06
C ALA A 26 -3.43 34.33 12.60
N ALA A 27 -2.46 33.67 13.22
CA ALA A 27 -1.94 34.03 14.53
C ALA A 27 -0.40 34.01 14.51
N CYS A 28 0.20 35.20 14.33
CA CYS A 28 1.57 35.48 14.74
C CYS A 28 1.54 35.80 16.24
N GLY A 29 2.30 35.06 17.04
CA GLY A 29 2.53 35.34 18.45
C GLY A 29 3.94 34.93 18.83
N GLY A 30 4.88 35.85 18.72
CA GLY A 30 6.21 35.69 19.30
C GLY A 30 6.21 36.02 20.79
N SER A 31 7.09 35.36 21.55
CA SER A 31 7.69 35.91 22.77
C SER A 31 9.02 35.21 23.04
N GLN A 32 10.04 36.05 23.20
CA GLN A 32 11.41 35.73 23.60
C GLN A 32 11.53 35.63 25.13
N SER A 33 12.73 35.21 25.58
CA SER A 33 13.29 35.24 26.96
C SER A 33 12.86 34.11 27.89
N THR A 34 13.71 33.53 28.73
CA THR A 34 15.12 33.77 29.10
C THR A 34 15.65 32.48 29.75
N ALA A 35 16.96 32.28 29.65
CA ALA A 35 17.72 31.27 30.37
C ALA A 35 17.43 31.24 31.87
N GLU A 36 17.36 30.05 32.47
CA GLU A 36 18.09 29.70 33.70
C GLU A 36 18.43 28.21 33.65
N ALA A 37 19.71 27.90 33.86
CA ALA A 37 20.22 26.56 34.02
C ALA A 37 20.03 26.13 35.48
N ASP A 38 19.45 24.96 35.70
CA ASP A 38 19.54 24.25 36.97
C ASP A 38 19.82 22.76 36.69
N PRO A 39 20.96 22.22 37.15
CA PRO A 39 21.26 20.81 37.04
C PRO A 39 20.88 20.11 38.36
N HIS A 40 20.18 18.98 38.23
CA HIS A 40 20.40 17.71 38.96
C HIS A 40 19.11 17.00 39.41
N ALA A 41 19.08 15.71 39.05
CA ALA A 41 18.62 14.55 39.82
C ALA A 41 17.18 14.03 39.64
N GLY A 42 17.10 12.80 39.10
CA GLY A 42 16.06 11.80 39.39
C GLY A 42 15.52 11.11 38.13
N HIS A 43 16.00 9.91 37.76
CA HIS A 43 15.34 8.59 38.00
C HIS A 43 14.02 8.47 37.19
N GLU A 44 13.79 7.55 36.24
CA GLU A 44 14.13 6.12 36.10
C GLU A 44 14.10 5.73 34.61
N GLY A 45 14.93 4.76 34.23
CA GLY A 45 15.04 4.31 32.84
C GLY A 45 13.80 3.57 32.36
N HIS A 46 13.21 4.06 31.27
CA HIS A 46 12.34 3.24 30.43
C HIS A 46 13.22 2.27 29.63
N ALA A 47 13.27 1.04 30.13
CA ALA A 47 13.72 -0.10 29.37
C ALA A 47 12.65 -0.50 28.34
N GLY A 48 13.08 -0.75 27.11
CA GLY A 48 12.38 -1.63 26.18
C GLY A 48 11.90 -0.97 24.90
N HIS A 49 12.80 -0.71 23.97
CA HIS A 49 12.61 -1.06 22.55
C HIS A 49 14.00 -1.44 22.00
N GLU A 50 14.43 -2.66 22.34
CA GLU A 50 15.54 -3.30 21.63
C GLU A 50 15.02 -3.84 20.30
N GLY A 51 15.66 -3.42 19.20
CA GLY A 51 15.78 -4.27 18.01
C GLY A 51 14.95 -3.90 16.79
N HIS A 52 15.11 -2.70 16.23
CA HIS A 52 15.13 -2.62 14.76
C HIS A 52 16.52 -3.07 14.31
N ALA A 53 16.66 -4.39 14.17
CA ALA A 53 17.82 -4.99 13.53
C ALA A 53 17.99 -4.36 12.14
N GLY A 54 19.24 -4.03 11.81
CA GLY A 54 19.60 -3.23 10.67
C GLY A 54 18.95 -3.72 9.38
N HIS A 55 18.35 -2.77 8.64
CA HIS A 55 18.10 -2.95 7.23
C HIS A 55 19.48 -3.09 6.56
N GLU A 56 19.89 -4.34 6.31
CA GLU A 56 20.92 -4.62 5.33
C GLU A 56 20.47 -3.95 4.03
N GLY A 57 21.25 -2.99 3.56
CA GLY A 57 20.99 -2.32 2.29
C GLY A 57 20.92 -3.39 1.20
N HIS A 58 19.74 -3.61 0.65
CA HIS A 58 19.59 -4.38 -0.58
C HIS A 58 20.35 -3.63 -1.67
N ALA A 59 21.56 -4.12 -1.91
CA ALA A 59 22.43 -3.71 -2.98
C ALA A 59 21.67 -3.85 -4.32
N GLY A 60 21.85 -2.84 -5.18
CA GLY A 60 21.10 -2.62 -6.42
C GLY A 60 20.63 -3.89 -7.11
N HIS A 61 19.32 -4.00 -7.26
CA HIS A 61 18.71 -5.05 -8.06
C HIS A 61 19.08 -4.81 -9.52
N GLY A 62 19.91 -5.70 -10.05
CA GLY A 62 19.95 -5.94 -11.49
C GLY A 62 18.56 -6.42 -11.91
N GLY A 63 18.04 -5.86 -13.00
CA GLY A 63 16.67 -6.09 -13.44
C GLY A 63 16.25 -7.55 -13.31
N HIS A 64 15.11 -7.75 -12.67
CA HIS A 64 14.52 -9.07 -12.50
C HIS A 64 14.22 -9.67 -13.89
N ASP A 65 14.47 -10.96 -14.07
CA ASP A 65 14.13 -11.65 -15.31
C ASP A 65 12.66 -12.07 -15.24
N HIS A 66 11.83 -11.55 -16.15
CA HIS A 66 10.40 -11.86 -16.25
C HIS A 66 10.10 -12.96 -17.26
N SER A 67 11.13 -13.57 -17.85
CA SER A 67 10.95 -14.56 -18.90
C SER A 67 10.22 -15.82 -18.44
N SER A 68 10.18 -16.09 -17.13
CA SER A 68 9.41 -17.20 -16.57
C SER A 68 8.89 -16.95 -15.15
N PRO A 69 7.83 -17.66 -14.73
CA PRO A 69 7.33 -17.64 -13.36
C PRO A 69 8.38 -17.99 -12.30
N GLU A 70 9.30 -18.91 -12.59
CA GLU A 70 10.37 -19.31 -11.66
C GLU A 70 11.37 -18.18 -11.40
N ALA A 71 11.63 -17.34 -12.40
CA ALA A 71 12.51 -16.19 -12.25
C ALA A 71 11.88 -15.08 -11.37
N LEU A 72 10.55 -15.03 -11.30
CA LEU A 72 9.79 -14.10 -10.46
C LEU A 72 9.61 -14.59 -9.01
N GLU A 73 9.86 -15.87 -8.72
CA GLU A 73 9.60 -16.43 -7.40
C GLU A 73 10.28 -15.66 -6.24
N PRO A 74 11.57 -15.26 -6.32
CA PRO A 74 12.21 -14.50 -5.24
C PRO A 74 11.55 -13.14 -5.02
N LEU A 75 11.17 -12.46 -6.09
CA LEU A 75 10.50 -11.17 -6.06
C LEU A 75 9.11 -11.29 -5.43
N MET A 76 8.31 -12.26 -5.87
CA MET A 76 6.96 -12.49 -5.34
C MET A 76 6.99 -12.84 -3.84
N ARG A 77 8.02 -13.57 -3.40
CA ARG A 77 8.23 -13.89 -1.98
C ARG A 77 8.57 -12.64 -1.16
N ASP A 78 9.42 -11.76 -1.66
CA ASP A 78 9.75 -10.50 -1.00
C ASP A 78 8.54 -9.57 -0.92
N LEU A 79 7.81 -9.41 -2.04
CA LEU A 79 6.55 -8.66 -2.09
C LEU A 79 5.55 -9.17 -1.06
N TYR A 80 5.37 -10.49 -0.95
CA TYR A 80 4.49 -11.08 0.05
C TYR A 80 4.93 -10.73 1.48
N ALA A 81 6.23 -10.82 1.79
CA ALA A 81 6.75 -10.44 3.10
C ALA A 81 6.47 -8.97 3.42
N LYS A 82 6.64 -8.05 2.45
CA LYS A 82 6.31 -6.63 2.62
C LYS A 82 4.82 -6.37 2.79
N MET A 83 3.96 -7.11 2.11
CA MET A 83 2.52 -7.04 2.31
C MET A 83 2.10 -7.50 3.71
N VAL A 84 2.81 -8.48 4.30
CA VAL A 84 2.61 -8.89 5.72
C VAL A 84 3.06 -7.80 6.68
N GLU A 85 4.21 -7.16 6.45
CA GLU A 85 4.70 -6.03 7.27
C GLU A 85 3.70 -4.86 7.27
N ILE A 86 3.23 -4.45 6.09
CA ILE A 86 2.22 -3.38 5.95
C ILE A 86 0.94 -3.76 6.70
N ARG A 87 0.45 -5.00 6.53
CA ARG A 87 -0.75 -5.47 7.21
C ARG A 87 -0.61 -5.38 8.72
N ALA A 88 0.51 -5.84 9.28
CA ALA A 88 0.73 -5.82 10.72
C ALA A 88 0.67 -4.38 11.24
N ALA A 89 1.37 -3.45 10.59
CA ALA A 89 1.34 -2.03 10.94
C ALA A 89 -0.07 -1.44 10.83
N LEU A 90 -0.83 -1.77 9.78
CA LEU A 90 -2.22 -1.34 9.60
C LEU A 90 -3.18 -1.91 10.65
N VAL A 91 -2.95 -3.12 11.16
CA VAL A 91 -3.76 -3.70 12.25
C VAL A 91 -3.46 -3.03 13.59
N GLU A 92 -2.21 -2.60 13.78
CA GLU A 92 -1.74 -1.95 15.02
C GLU A 92 -1.93 -0.42 15.03
N ASP A 93 -2.53 0.15 13.97
CA ASP A 93 -2.63 1.60 13.75
C ASP A 93 -1.24 2.32 13.74
N ASP A 94 -0.16 1.60 13.42
CA ASP A 94 1.20 2.14 13.41
C ASP A 94 1.55 2.74 12.05
N SER A 95 1.26 4.03 11.86
CA SER A 95 1.56 4.73 10.61
C SER A 95 3.04 4.85 10.29
N GLU A 96 3.92 4.89 11.30
CA GLU A 96 5.36 5.09 11.10
C GLU A 96 6.01 3.83 10.49
N SER A 97 5.48 2.64 10.82
CA SER A 97 5.97 1.36 10.30
C SER A 97 5.48 1.01 8.89
N ILE A 98 4.54 1.76 8.29
CA ILE A 98 3.99 1.44 6.95
C ILE A 98 4.91 1.94 5.83
N ALA A 99 5.54 3.10 5.99
CA ALA A 99 6.17 3.83 4.89
C ALA A 99 7.31 3.04 4.22
N ALA A 100 8.19 2.43 5.01
CA ALA A 100 9.32 1.66 4.50
C ALA A 100 8.89 0.43 3.67
N PRO A 101 8.03 -0.49 4.17
CA PRO A 101 7.61 -1.63 3.36
C PRO A 101 6.71 -1.23 2.18
N ALA A 102 5.87 -0.19 2.31
CA ALA A 102 5.09 0.31 1.18
C ALA A 102 5.98 0.87 0.06
N HIS A 103 7.06 1.57 0.42
CA HIS A 103 8.05 2.04 -0.55
C HIS A 103 8.78 0.88 -1.23
N ALA A 104 9.17 -0.16 -0.48
CA ALA A 104 9.80 -1.35 -1.05
C ALA A 104 8.89 -2.03 -2.09
N VAL A 105 7.59 -2.15 -1.79
CA VAL A 105 6.61 -2.68 -2.75
C VAL A 105 6.53 -1.80 -4.01
N ALA A 106 6.41 -0.48 -3.84
CA ALA A 106 6.34 0.44 -4.98
C ALA A 106 7.58 0.36 -5.89
N VAL A 107 8.78 0.27 -5.32
CA VAL A 107 10.03 0.11 -6.09
C VAL A 107 10.08 -1.24 -6.80
N ALA A 108 9.69 -2.32 -6.11
CA ALA A 108 9.65 -3.65 -6.70
C ALA A 108 8.70 -3.73 -7.91
N CYS A 109 7.57 -3.02 -7.83
CA CYS A 109 6.62 -2.87 -8.93
C CYS A 109 7.15 -1.97 -10.06
N ASP A 110 7.76 -0.82 -9.77
CA ASP A 110 8.27 0.09 -10.81
C ASP A 110 9.46 -0.49 -11.61
N ASP A 111 10.29 -1.34 -10.99
CA ASP A 111 11.42 -2.02 -11.65
C ASP A 111 10.98 -3.09 -12.66
N GLN A 112 9.67 -3.38 -12.77
CA GLN A 112 9.12 -4.32 -13.73
C GLN A 112 8.99 -3.65 -15.10
N ASN A 113 10.09 -3.52 -15.83
CA ASN A 113 10.07 -3.06 -17.22
C ASN A 113 9.62 -4.20 -18.15
N VAL A 114 8.35 -4.61 -18.03
CA VAL A 114 7.78 -5.76 -18.75
C VAL A 114 7.52 -5.39 -20.20
N HIS A 115 8.55 -5.44 -21.04
CA HIS A 115 8.39 -5.20 -22.47
C HIS A 115 7.97 -6.46 -23.25
N GLU A 116 8.01 -7.64 -22.63
CA GLU A 116 7.62 -8.91 -23.28
C GLU A 116 7.08 -9.88 -22.22
N PHE A 117 5.80 -10.25 -22.31
CA PHE A 117 5.19 -11.29 -21.47
C PHE A 117 4.39 -12.26 -22.33
N ASP A 118 4.26 -13.50 -21.87
CA ASP A 118 3.47 -14.54 -22.51
C ASP A 118 2.05 -14.58 -21.93
N PRO A 119 1.00 -14.21 -22.69
CA PRO A 119 -0.39 -14.25 -22.22
C PRO A 119 -0.86 -15.66 -21.83
N GLU A 120 -0.25 -16.72 -22.36
CA GLU A 120 -0.59 -18.09 -21.96
C GLU A 120 -0.12 -18.41 -20.53
N GLN A 121 0.94 -17.75 -20.06
CA GLN A 121 1.50 -17.95 -18.72
C GLN A 121 0.87 -17.03 -17.68
N PHE A 122 0.65 -15.76 -18.03
CA PHE A 122 0.23 -14.73 -17.07
C PHE A 122 -1.24 -14.34 -17.19
N GLY A 123 -1.92 -14.77 -18.26
CA GLY A 123 -3.31 -14.47 -18.52
C GLY A 123 -3.52 -13.24 -19.41
N PRO A 124 -4.72 -13.10 -20.00
CA PRO A 124 -4.99 -12.13 -21.04
C PRO A 124 -5.06 -10.67 -20.55
N ARG A 125 -5.24 -10.44 -19.25
CA ARG A 125 -5.32 -9.10 -18.66
C ARG A 125 -4.07 -8.72 -17.86
N PHE A 126 -2.99 -9.48 -17.96
CA PHE A 126 -1.77 -9.24 -17.19
C PHE A 126 -1.28 -7.80 -17.29
N ALA A 127 -1.02 -7.28 -18.49
CA ALA A 127 -0.56 -5.89 -18.67
C ALA A 127 -1.51 -4.83 -18.11
N GLU A 128 -2.83 -5.07 -18.15
CA GLU A 128 -3.81 -4.14 -17.57
C GLU A 128 -3.71 -4.14 -16.04
N ILE A 129 -3.66 -5.33 -15.43
CA ILE A 129 -3.59 -5.50 -13.98
C ILE A 129 -2.24 -5.04 -13.43
N ASP A 130 -1.15 -5.27 -14.17
CA ASP A 130 0.21 -4.83 -13.85
C ASP A 130 0.28 -3.30 -13.69
N VAL A 131 -0.26 -2.54 -14.65
CA VAL A 131 -0.36 -1.08 -14.57
C VAL A 131 -1.16 -0.62 -13.35
N LEU A 132 -2.28 -1.29 -13.05
CA LEU A 132 -3.10 -0.98 -11.88
C LEU A 132 -2.34 -1.25 -10.57
N LEU A 133 -1.60 -2.35 -10.51
CA LEU A 133 -0.77 -2.75 -9.38
C LEU A 133 0.36 -1.73 -9.14
N HIS A 134 0.99 -1.24 -10.20
CA HIS A 134 2.00 -0.17 -10.13
C HIS A 134 1.41 1.13 -9.59
N SER A 135 0.27 1.58 -10.12
CA SER A 135 -0.40 2.81 -9.62
C SER A 135 -0.77 2.68 -8.14
N ALA A 136 -1.43 1.58 -7.76
CA ALA A 136 -1.88 1.36 -6.39
C ALA A 136 -0.72 1.28 -5.38
N SER A 137 0.39 0.62 -5.75
CA SER A 137 1.58 0.54 -4.90
C SER A 137 2.26 1.90 -4.71
N ALA A 138 2.39 2.70 -5.77
CA ALA A 138 2.97 4.04 -5.70
C ALA A 138 2.11 5.01 -4.87
N GLU A 139 0.79 4.94 -5.03
CA GLU A 139 -0.16 5.71 -4.23
C GLU A 139 -0.09 5.29 -2.75
N LEU A 140 -0.06 3.99 -2.46
CA LEU A 140 0.07 3.47 -1.09
C LEU A 140 1.37 3.97 -0.45
N SER A 141 2.49 3.91 -1.15
CA SER A 141 3.78 4.43 -0.66
C SER A 141 3.71 5.93 -0.34
N THR A 142 3.02 6.69 -1.19
CA THR A 142 2.82 8.14 -0.99
C THR A 142 1.97 8.42 0.26
N ALA A 143 0.82 7.75 0.40
CA ALA A 143 -0.06 7.91 1.55
C ALA A 143 0.63 7.49 2.87
N ALA A 144 1.35 6.37 2.84
CA ALA A 144 2.10 5.87 3.99
C ALA A 144 3.21 6.83 4.42
N THR A 145 3.95 7.41 3.46
CA THR A 145 4.99 8.41 3.74
C THR A 145 4.41 9.68 4.35
N ALA A 146 3.18 10.05 3.96
CA ALA A 146 2.45 11.18 4.54
C ALA A 146 1.85 10.87 5.93
N GLY A 147 1.90 9.62 6.39
CA GLY A 147 1.25 9.18 7.63
C GLY A 147 -0.28 9.12 7.54
N ASP A 148 -0.86 9.13 6.34
CA ASP A 148 -2.32 9.03 6.17
C ASP A 148 -2.76 7.56 6.30
N LEU A 149 -3.06 7.17 7.53
CA LEU A 149 -3.43 5.80 7.86
C LEU A 149 -4.76 5.36 7.23
N ALA A 150 -5.73 6.27 7.14
CA ALA A 150 -7.04 5.95 6.57
C ALA A 150 -6.92 5.69 5.07
N GLN A 151 -6.20 6.57 4.35
CA GLN A 151 -5.92 6.39 2.93
C GLN A 151 -5.05 5.16 2.68
N SER A 152 -4.06 4.89 3.55
CA SER A 152 -3.20 3.71 3.43
C SER A 152 -4.00 2.40 3.52
N ARG A 153 -5.04 2.32 4.37
CA ARG A 153 -5.93 1.14 4.44
C ARG A 153 -6.71 0.91 3.15
N GLU A 154 -7.27 1.98 2.60
CA GLU A 154 -8.04 1.91 1.35
C GLU A 154 -7.14 1.45 0.19
N LEU A 155 -5.97 2.07 0.05
CA LEU A 155 -5.01 1.74 -0.99
C LEU A 155 -4.41 0.34 -0.82
N TYR A 156 -4.19 -0.11 0.42
CA TYR A 156 -3.79 -1.49 0.69
C TYR A 156 -4.85 -2.50 0.22
N GLY A 157 -6.13 -2.23 0.48
CA GLY A 157 -7.23 -3.06 -0.01
C GLY A 157 -7.32 -3.11 -1.53
N THR A 158 -7.13 -1.96 -2.19
CA THR A 158 -7.05 -1.87 -3.66
C THR A 158 -5.88 -2.66 -4.22
N LEU A 159 -4.69 -2.50 -3.65
CA LEU A 159 -3.50 -3.25 -4.04
C LEU A 159 -3.70 -4.77 -3.90
N LEU A 160 -4.24 -5.23 -2.76
CA LEU A 160 -4.52 -6.65 -2.53
C LEU A 160 -5.55 -7.20 -3.52
N THR A 161 -6.54 -6.40 -3.91
CA THR A 161 -7.52 -6.77 -4.94
C THR A 161 -6.83 -7.02 -6.28
N HIS A 162 -5.90 -6.16 -6.69
CA HIS A 162 -5.15 -6.33 -7.93
C HIS A 162 -4.21 -7.55 -7.87
N CYS A 163 -3.59 -7.84 -6.72
CA CYS A 163 -2.86 -9.09 -6.53
C CYS A 163 -3.76 -10.31 -6.75
N GLY A 164 -4.97 -10.29 -6.18
CA GLY A 164 -5.97 -11.35 -6.37
C GLY A 164 -6.40 -11.51 -7.82
N ASP A 165 -6.67 -10.42 -8.53
CA ASP A 165 -7.03 -10.43 -9.95
C ASP A 165 -5.91 -11.02 -10.81
N CYS A 166 -4.66 -10.67 -10.53
CA CYS A 166 -3.49 -11.23 -11.23
C CYS A 166 -3.33 -12.73 -10.96
N HIS A 167 -3.45 -13.15 -9.69
CA HIS A 167 -3.33 -14.55 -9.29
C HIS A 167 -4.46 -15.43 -9.86
N ALA A 168 -5.67 -14.88 -10.04
CA ALA A 168 -6.80 -15.62 -10.58
C ALA A 168 -6.62 -16.03 -12.06
N GLN A 169 -5.78 -15.33 -12.81
CA GLN A 169 -5.53 -15.60 -14.23
C GLN A 169 -4.22 -16.35 -14.51
N ALA A 170 -3.24 -16.28 -13.61
CA ALA A 170 -1.94 -16.94 -13.77
C ALA A 170 -1.99 -18.37 -13.19
N PRO A 171 -1.90 -19.44 -14.00
CA PRO A 171 -2.00 -20.82 -13.51
C PRO A 171 -0.98 -21.16 -12.40
N THR A 172 0.21 -20.56 -12.45
CA THR A 172 1.29 -20.75 -11.47
C THR A 172 1.02 -20.10 -10.12
N ALA A 173 0.05 -19.17 -10.03
CA ALA A 173 -0.26 -18.42 -8.81
C ALA A 173 -1.56 -18.85 -8.13
N GLN A 174 -2.32 -19.79 -8.71
CA GLN A 174 -3.63 -20.21 -8.21
C GLN A 174 -3.60 -20.86 -6.82
N GLU A 175 -2.45 -21.40 -6.41
CA GLU A 175 -2.28 -22.03 -5.10
C GLU A 175 -1.89 -21.05 -3.99
N VAL A 176 -1.61 -19.78 -4.33
CA VAL A 176 -1.21 -18.77 -3.34
C VAL A 176 -2.45 -18.21 -2.64
N ASP A 177 -2.57 -18.50 -1.35
CA ASP A 177 -3.64 -17.98 -0.50
C ASP A 177 -3.33 -16.55 -0.02
N LEU A 178 -4.02 -15.57 -0.62
CA LEU A 178 -3.92 -14.17 -0.23
C LEU A 178 -4.87 -13.77 0.91
N THR A 179 -5.73 -14.67 1.41
CA THR A 179 -6.71 -14.33 2.46
C THR A 179 -6.04 -13.98 3.78
N ALA A 180 -4.84 -14.52 4.04
CA ALA A 180 -4.01 -14.16 5.19
C ALA A 180 -3.59 -12.68 5.19
N LEU A 181 -3.61 -12.02 4.03
CA LEU A 181 -3.28 -10.61 3.88
C LEU A 181 -4.48 -9.68 4.10
N ALA A 182 -5.71 -10.20 4.17
CA ALA A 182 -6.89 -9.37 4.39
C ALA A 182 -6.84 -8.67 5.76
N LEU A 183 -7.21 -7.39 5.79
CA LEU A 183 -7.44 -6.66 7.04
C LEU A 183 -8.72 -7.20 7.71
N PRO A 184 -8.77 -7.23 9.06
CA PRO A 184 -9.92 -7.72 9.82
C PRO A 184 -11.15 -6.80 9.74
#